data_AF-A0A256ZC94-F1
#
_entry.id   AF-A0A256ZC94-F1
#
_cell.length_a   1.000
_cell.length_b   1.000
_cell.length_c   1.000
_cell.angle_alpha   90.00
_cell.angle_beta   90.00
_cell.angle_gamma   90.00
#
_symmetry.space_group_name_H-M   'P 1'
#
loop_
_entity.id
_entity.type
_entity.pdbx_description
1 polymer ?
#
loop_
_entity_poly.entity_id
_entity_poly.type
_entity_poly.pdbx_seq_one_letter_code
_entity_poly.pdbx_strand_id
1 'polypeptide(L)'
;MTWDEVVELDKWGYEPGIACDSKGTLYMTAHKDLDRKNTWDYLASWFFISKDGGKSWESPSEPFPRGEKWKTYAGDEGDIAIDGRDYVYFVDTYLTDNHIHVWANQGVYQYSVRIGRYWYYRSTNGARTFSRGTPIKGNGWAHIDAERRGTSPAPPSIYTSEAVRAITSAEVRLTHSSITPLLFLTASSRTTSRRASETPTTAGRR
;
A
#
# COMPACT_ATOMS: atom_id res chain seq x y z
N MET A 1 21.48 -23.18 -3.69
CA MET A 1 20.13 -22.71 -4.03
C MET A 1 20.09 -22.57 -5.54
N THR A 2 19.34 -23.43 -6.22
CA THR A 2 19.01 -23.27 -7.64
C THR A 2 17.62 -22.66 -7.69
N TRP A 3 17.45 -21.60 -8.47
CA TRP A 3 16.13 -21.04 -8.73
C TRP A 3 15.39 -21.99 -9.67
N ASP A 4 14.09 -22.19 -9.42
CA ASP A 4 13.22 -22.97 -10.30
C ASP A 4 13.05 -22.28 -11.67
N GLU A 5 12.39 -22.97 -12.60
CA GLU A 5 12.03 -22.43 -13.91
C GLU A 5 11.22 -21.12 -13.80
N VAL A 6 11.53 -20.16 -14.66
CA VAL A 6 10.77 -18.91 -14.77
C VAL A 6 9.45 -19.19 -15.49
N VAL A 7 8.33 -18.85 -14.86
CA VAL A 7 7.00 -18.92 -15.47
C VAL A 7 6.69 -17.58 -16.14
N GLU A 8 6.57 -17.58 -17.47
CA GLU A 8 6.19 -16.41 -18.27
C GLU A 8 4.67 -16.36 -18.45
N LEU A 9 4.04 -15.27 -17.99
CA LEU A 9 2.58 -15.08 -18.11
C LEU A 9 2.16 -14.34 -19.40
N ASP A 10 3.12 -13.73 -20.11
CA ASP A 10 2.88 -12.77 -21.21
C ASP A 10 1.91 -11.65 -20.80
N LYS A 11 2.11 -11.13 -19.58
CA LYS A 11 1.34 -10.02 -19.00
C LYS A 11 2.29 -8.93 -18.58
N TRP A 12 2.27 -7.84 -19.35
CA TRP A 12 3.19 -6.72 -19.19
C TRP A 12 2.64 -5.73 -18.18
N GLY A 13 3.45 -5.35 -17.21
CA GLY A 13 3.02 -4.54 -16.09
C GLY A 13 4.16 -4.03 -15.21
N TYR A 14 3.79 -3.25 -14.21
CA TYR A 14 4.68 -2.66 -13.20
C TYR A 14 4.00 -2.71 -11.82
N GLU A 15 4.69 -2.30 -10.74
CA GLU A 15 4.31 -2.54 -9.33
C GLU A 15 3.68 -3.89 -9.02
N PRO A 16 4.48 -4.98 -9.00
CA PRO A 16 3.95 -6.23 -8.50
C PRO A 16 3.64 -6.14 -7.00
N GLY A 17 2.41 -6.48 -6.63
CA GLY A 17 2.00 -6.80 -5.27
C GLY A 17 1.87 -8.31 -5.11
N ILE A 18 2.36 -8.88 -4.00
CA ILE A 18 2.21 -10.32 -3.72
C ILE A 18 1.81 -10.56 -2.28
N ALA A 19 0.88 -11.49 -2.07
CA ALA A 19 0.48 -11.95 -0.77
C ALA A 19 0.34 -13.48 -0.74
N CYS A 20 0.43 -14.05 0.46
CA CYS A 20 0.30 -15.49 0.69
C CYS A 20 -0.66 -15.73 1.85
N ASP A 21 -1.64 -16.61 1.65
CA ASP A 21 -2.62 -17.00 2.67
C ASP A 21 -2.06 -18.08 3.62
N SER A 22 -2.83 -18.41 4.67
CA SER A 22 -2.40 -19.39 5.67
C SER A 22 -2.22 -20.81 5.12
N LYS A 23 -2.76 -21.09 3.93
CA LYS A 23 -2.64 -22.39 3.24
C LYS A 23 -1.47 -22.46 2.27
N GLY A 24 -0.74 -21.36 2.09
CA GLY A 24 0.37 -21.27 1.14
C GLY A 24 -0.06 -20.90 -0.29
N THR A 25 -1.32 -20.52 -0.52
CA THR A 25 -1.77 -20.00 -1.82
C THR A 25 -1.14 -18.64 -2.02
N LEU A 26 -0.51 -18.42 -3.17
CA LEU A 26 0.06 -17.14 -3.56
C LEU A 26 -0.94 -16.35 -4.39
N TYR A 27 -0.93 -15.04 -4.22
CA TYR A 27 -1.78 -14.10 -4.92
C TYR A 27 -0.90 -12.96 -5.39
N MET A 28 -0.96 -12.64 -6.68
CA MET A 28 -0.11 -11.63 -7.28
C MET A 28 -0.96 -10.65 -8.08
N THR A 29 -0.73 -9.37 -7.89
CA THR A 29 -1.30 -8.29 -8.69
C THR A 29 -0.20 -7.44 -9.32
N ALA A 30 -0.53 -6.72 -10.39
CA ALA A 30 0.35 -5.73 -10.98
C ALA A 30 -0.45 -4.68 -11.75
N HIS A 31 0.10 -3.47 -11.82
CA HIS A 31 -0.34 -2.45 -12.76
C HIS A 31 -0.19 -2.96 -14.19
N LYS A 32 -1.13 -2.63 -15.08
CA LYS A 32 -1.03 -2.98 -16.51
C LYS A 32 -0.16 -2.02 -17.29
N ASP A 33 0.61 -2.51 -18.26
CA ASP A 33 1.34 -1.63 -19.18
C ASP A 33 0.37 -0.78 -20.02
N LEU A 34 0.27 0.52 -19.71
CA LEU A 34 -0.62 1.48 -20.38
C LEU A 34 -0.22 1.78 -21.83
N ASP A 35 1.02 1.48 -22.23
CA ASP A 35 1.48 1.65 -23.60
C ASP A 35 1.09 0.46 -24.49
N ARG A 36 0.62 -0.65 -23.88
CA ARG A 36 0.22 -1.90 -24.56
C ARG A 36 -1.25 -2.24 -24.38
N LYS A 37 -2.13 -1.23 -24.32
CA LYS A 37 -3.58 -1.41 -24.14
C LYS A 37 -4.25 -2.39 -25.11
N ASN A 38 -3.70 -2.52 -26.32
CA ASN A 38 -4.22 -3.44 -27.34
C ASN A 38 -3.93 -4.93 -27.04
N THR A 39 -3.07 -5.24 -26.06
CA THR A 39 -2.78 -6.62 -25.62
C THR A 39 -3.54 -6.99 -24.35
N TRP A 40 -4.47 -6.15 -23.89
CA TRP A 40 -5.19 -6.39 -22.65
C TRP A 40 -6.38 -7.32 -22.87
N ASP A 41 -6.39 -8.43 -22.15
CA ASP A 41 -7.51 -9.37 -22.19
C ASP A 41 -8.72 -8.88 -21.36
N TYR A 42 -8.49 -7.94 -20.43
CA TYR A 42 -9.54 -7.40 -19.56
C TYR A 42 -9.22 -6.00 -18.96
N LEU A 43 -10.25 -5.39 -18.33
CA LEU A 43 -10.23 -4.00 -17.87
C LEU A 43 -9.69 -3.79 -16.46
N ALA A 44 -9.75 -4.78 -15.58
CA ALA A 44 -9.17 -4.72 -14.23
C ALA A 44 -7.63 -4.80 -14.28
N SER A 45 -6.94 -4.44 -13.20
CA SER A 45 -5.50 -4.68 -13.07
C SER A 45 -5.17 -6.17 -13.08
N TRP A 46 -3.92 -6.51 -13.37
CA TRP A 46 -3.50 -7.92 -13.37
C TRP A 46 -3.73 -8.55 -12.01
N PHE A 47 -4.37 -9.71 -11.98
CA PHE A 47 -4.56 -10.47 -10.75
C PHE A 47 -4.53 -11.97 -11.00
N PHE A 48 -3.61 -12.65 -10.32
CA PHE A 48 -3.31 -14.06 -10.48
C PHE A 48 -3.21 -14.78 -9.14
N ILE A 49 -3.44 -16.09 -9.18
CA ILE A 49 -3.42 -16.99 -8.04
C ILE A 49 -2.56 -18.20 -8.38
N SER A 50 -1.71 -18.63 -7.45
CA SER A 50 -1.01 -19.90 -7.53
C SER A 50 -1.31 -20.75 -6.30
N LYS A 51 -1.73 -21.99 -6.54
CA LYS A 51 -2.04 -22.99 -5.50
C LYS A 51 -0.95 -24.05 -5.34
N ASP A 52 0.12 -23.94 -6.12
CA ASP A 52 1.18 -24.95 -6.24
C ASP A 52 2.58 -24.37 -5.96
N GLY A 53 2.64 -23.28 -5.20
CA GLY A 53 3.90 -22.64 -4.79
C GLY A 53 4.55 -21.81 -5.88
N GLY A 54 3.79 -21.31 -6.85
CA GLY A 54 4.26 -20.42 -7.91
C GLY A 54 4.59 -21.12 -9.23
N LYS A 55 4.34 -22.43 -9.33
CA LYS A 55 4.64 -23.23 -10.54
C LYS A 55 3.62 -23.01 -11.66
N SER A 56 2.39 -22.70 -11.31
CA SER A 56 1.36 -22.26 -12.23
C SER A 56 0.54 -21.12 -11.63
N TRP A 57 -0.01 -20.28 -12.51
CA TRP A 57 -0.79 -19.11 -12.14
C TRP A 57 -2.07 -19.05 -12.97
N GLU A 58 -3.19 -18.78 -12.30
CA GLU A 58 -4.52 -18.68 -12.91
C GLU A 58 -5.23 -17.40 -12.47
N SER A 59 -6.28 -17.00 -13.19
CA SER A 59 -7.16 -15.92 -12.72
C SER A 59 -8.06 -16.40 -11.57
N PRO A 60 -8.40 -15.53 -10.61
CA PRO A 60 -9.45 -15.80 -9.63
C PRO A 60 -10.78 -16.14 -10.29
N SER A 61 -11.53 -17.03 -9.64
CA SER A 61 -12.84 -17.47 -10.09
C SER A 61 -13.95 -16.60 -9.51
N GLU A 62 -15.01 -16.38 -10.29
CA GLU A 62 -16.27 -15.80 -9.83
C GLU A 62 -17.43 -16.72 -10.24
N PRO A 63 -18.34 -17.08 -9.30
CA PRO A 63 -19.32 -18.14 -9.54
C PRO A 63 -20.43 -17.72 -10.51
N PHE A 64 -21.01 -18.69 -11.21
CA PHE A 64 -22.21 -18.50 -12.03
C PHE A 64 -23.38 -17.95 -11.18
N PRO A 65 -24.22 -17.02 -11.71
CA PRO A 65 -24.27 -16.51 -13.09
C PRO A 65 -23.37 -15.28 -13.34
N ARG A 66 -22.54 -14.87 -12.39
CA ARG A 66 -21.76 -13.63 -12.53
C ARG A 66 -20.62 -13.75 -13.53
N GLY A 67 -20.04 -14.94 -13.71
CA GLY A 67 -18.92 -15.15 -14.65
C GLY A 67 -17.72 -14.30 -14.27
N GLU A 68 -16.96 -13.77 -15.23
CA GLU A 68 -15.76 -12.95 -14.97
C GLU A 68 -16.07 -11.44 -14.81
N LYS A 69 -17.16 -11.09 -14.13
CA LYS A 69 -17.61 -9.69 -14.03
C LYS A 69 -16.57 -8.78 -13.36
N TRP A 70 -15.81 -9.27 -12.38
CA TRP A 70 -14.74 -8.50 -11.74
C TRP A 70 -13.69 -7.97 -12.75
N LYS A 71 -13.47 -8.69 -13.86
CA LYS A 71 -12.54 -8.30 -14.92
C LYS A 71 -13.02 -7.10 -15.74
N THR A 72 -14.30 -6.73 -15.68
CA THR A 72 -14.88 -5.62 -16.46
C THR A 72 -14.87 -4.29 -15.71
N TYR A 73 -14.40 -4.26 -14.47
CA TYR A 73 -14.18 -3.00 -13.76
C TYR A 73 -12.92 -2.37 -14.34
N ALA A 74 -12.99 -1.08 -14.65
CA ALA A 74 -11.79 -0.36 -15.09
C ALA A 74 -10.81 -0.28 -13.93
N GLY A 75 -9.56 -0.62 -14.23
CA GLY A 75 -8.45 -0.73 -13.31
C GLY A 75 -7.14 -0.57 -14.07
N ASP A 76 -6.32 0.38 -13.64
CA ASP A 76 -4.98 0.56 -14.18
C ASP A 76 -3.94 -0.05 -13.22
N GLU A 77 -4.20 0.05 -11.91
CA GLU A 77 -3.26 -0.34 -10.87
C GLU A 77 -3.86 -1.14 -9.71
N GLY A 78 -3.13 -2.17 -9.27
CA GLY A 78 -3.54 -3.06 -8.19
C GLY A 78 -2.57 -3.12 -7.00
N ASP A 79 -3.13 -3.18 -5.79
CA ASP A 79 -2.42 -3.61 -4.57
C ASP A 79 -3.23 -4.69 -3.84
N ILE A 80 -2.57 -5.48 -3.00
CA ILE A 80 -3.16 -6.68 -2.40
C ILE A 80 -2.84 -6.86 -0.92
N ALA A 81 -3.86 -7.21 -0.14
CA ALA A 81 -3.72 -7.59 1.26
C ALA A 81 -4.51 -8.87 1.58
N ILE A 82 -4.04 -9.62 2.56
CA ILE A 82 -4.70 -10.83 3.05
C ILE A 82 -4.83 -10.74 4.57
N ASP A 83 -6.00 -11.10 5.06
CA ASP A 83 -6.29 -11.07 6.47
C ASP A 83 -6.07 -12.39 7.21
N GLY A 84 -6.30 -12.40 8.53
CA GLY A 84 -6.15 -13.59 9.37
C GLY A 84 -7.18 -14.71 9.13
N ARG A 85 -8.18 -14.49 8.27
CA ARG A 85 -9.22 -15.45 7.90
C ARG A 85 -9.07 -15.93 6.45
N ASP A 86 -7.94 -15.63 5.82
CA ASP A 86 -7.65 -15.90 4.40
C ASP A 86 -8.61 -15.22 3.41
N TYR A 87 -9.22 -14.10 3.80
CA TYR A 87 -9.84 -13.21 2.83
C TYR A 87 -8.75 -12.40 2.13
N VAL A 88 -8.88 -12.31 0.81
CA VAL A 88 -7.98 -11.60 -0.07
C VAL A 88 -8.68 -10.33 -0.53
N TYR A 89 -7.99 -9.21 -0.38
CA TYR A 89 -8.46 -7.89 -0.76
C TYR A 89 -7.54 -7.36 -1.84
N PHE A 90 -8.05 -7.22 -3.06
CA PHE A 90 -7.34 -6.54 -4.14
C PHE A 90 -8.05 -5.22 -4.42
N VAL A 91 -7.32 -4.13 -4.20
CA VAL A 91 -7.75 -2.77 -4.53
C VAL A 91 -7.30 -2.48 -5.95
N ASP A 92 -8.25 -2.10 -6.79
CA ASP A 92 -8.05 -1.78 -8.19
C ASP A 92 -8.38 -0.31 -8.41
N THR A 93 -7.38 0.46 -8.82
CA THR A 93 -7.43 1.92 -8.96
C THR A 93 -7.63 2.29 -10.42
N TYR A 94 -8.62 3.14 -10.70
CA TYR A 94 -8.84 3.70 -12.02
C TYR A 94 -9.24 5.16 -11.97
N LEU A 95 -8.35 6.04 -12.45
CA LEU A 95 -8.55 7.48 -12.58
C LEU A 95 -9.26 8.14 -11.39
N THR A 96 -10.60 8.21 -11.37
CA THR A 96 -11.36 8.88 -10.29
C THR A 96 -11.93 7.94 -9.23
N ASP A 97 -11.85 6.62 -9.42
CA ASP A 97 -12.52 5.61 -8.60
C ASP A 97 -11.63 4.44 -8.25
N ASN A 98 -11.88 3.84 -7.09
CA ASN A 98 -11.23 2.59 -6.68
C ASN A 98 -12.31 1.53 -6.43
N HIS A 99 -12.01 0.29 -6.81
CA HIS A 99 -12.79 -0.88 -6.45
C HIS A 99 -11.95 -1.77 -5.55
N ILE A 100 -12.49 -2.15 -4.41
CA ILE A 100 -11.94 -3.28 -3.67
C ILE A 100 -12.78 -4.48 -4.05
N HIS A 101 -12.15 -5.53 -4.55
CA HIS A 101 -12.81 -6.82 -4.59
C HIS A 101 -12.24 -7.76 -3.54
N VAL A 102 -13.10 -8.69 -3.15
CA VAL A 102 -12.87 -9.57 -2.00
C VAL A 102 -13.04 -11.00 -2.46
N TRP A 103 -12.05 -11.82 -2.15
CA TRP A 103 -12.04 -13.26 -2.43
C TRP A 103 -11.81 -14.04 -1.15
N ALA A 104 -12.23 -15.30 -1.15
CA ALA A 104 -11.98 -16.26 -0.07
C ALA A 104 -11.82 -17.66 -0.67
N ASN A 105 -11.58 -18.67 0.17
CA ASN A 105 -11.52 -20.07 -0.27
C ASN A 105 -10.57 -20.29 -1.46
N GLN A 106 -9.37 -19.72 -1.40
CA GLN A 106 -8.34 -19.87 -2.43
C GLN A 106 -8.77 -19.33 -3.81
N GLY A 107 -9.33 -18.11 -3.84
CA GLY A 107 -9.62 -17.39 -5.08
C GLY A 107 -11.06 -17.43 -5.57
N VAL A 108 -12.02 -17.71 -4.68
CA VAL A 108 -13.45 -17.63 -4.98
C VAL A 108 -13.97 -16.26 -4.59
N TYR A 109 -14.47 -15.51 -5.58
CA TYR A 109 -15.06 -14.20 -5.41
C TYR A 109 -16.16 -14.18 -4.33
N GLN A 110 -16.19 -13.10 -3.54
CA GLN A 110 -17.19 -12.83 -2.53
C GLN A 110 -18.03 -11.61 -2.91
N TYR A 111 -17.41 -10.44 -3.03
CA TYR A 111 -18.06 -9.18 -3.38
C TYR A 111 -17.05 -8.11 -3.82
N SER A 112 -17.57 -7.02 -4.39
CA SER A 112 -16.82 -5.79 -4.66
C SER A 112 -17.47 -4.61 -3.96
N VAL A 113 -16.65 -3.66 -3.52
CA VAL A 113 -17.08 -2.38 -2.95
C VAL A 113 -16.34 -1.26 -3.66
N ARG A 114 -17.10 -0.28 -4.18
CA ARG A 114 -16.55 0.95 -4.72
C ARG A 114 -16.23 1.90 -3.57
N ILE A 115 -15.02 2.43 -3.55
CA ILE A 115 -14.59 3.48 -2.64
C ILE A 115 -14.11 4.69 -3.45
N GLY A 116 -14.09 5.86 -2.81
CA GLY A 116 -13.63 7.08 -3.47
C GLY A 116 -12.10 7.21 -3.47
N ARG A 117 -11.63 8.23 -4.18
CA ARG A 117 -10.21 8.60 -4.27
C ARG A 117 -9.80 9.65 -3.22
N TYR A 118 -8.55 9.64 -2.77
CA TYR A 118 -7.89 10.61 -1.86
C TYR A 118 -8.28 10.54 -0.39
N TRP A 119 -8.69 9.38 0.10
CA TRP A 119 -9.04 9.24 1.52
C TRP A 119 -8.39 8.03 2.11
N TYR A 120 -8.02 8.20 3.38
CA TYR A 120 -7.89 7.05 4.24
C TYR A 120 -9.28 6.43 4.44
N TYR A 121 -9.42 5.15 4.11
CA TYR A 121 -10.60 4.36 4.46
C TYR A 121 -10.23 3.30 5.47
N ARG A 122 -11.11 3.09 6.45
CA ARG A 122 -11.05 1.95 7.35
C ARG A 122 -12.33 1.14 7.25
N SER A 123 -12.20 -0.16 7.03
CA SER A 123 -13.27 -1.12 7.32
C SER A 123 -12.95 -1.84 8.62
N THR A 124 -13.97 -2.15 9.41
CA THR A 124 -13.87 -3.07 10.55
C THR A 124 -14.79 -4.27 10.36
N ASN A 125 -15.25 -4.51 9.12
CA ASN A 125 -16.18 -5.60 8.81
C ASN A 125 -15.81 -6.33 7.50
N GLY A 126 -14.52 -6.37 7.20
CA GLY A 126 -13.95 -7.14 6.09
C GLY A 126 -14.25 -6.51 4.75
N ALA A 127 -14.14 -5.19 4.64
CA ALA A 127 -14.45 -4.43 3.43
C ALA A 127 -15.92 -4.46 3.01
N ARG A 128 -16.87 -4.84 3.87
CA ARG A 128 -18.30 -4.72 3.54
C ARG A 128 -18.76 -3.26 3.53
N THR A 129 -18.31 -2.49 4.51
CA THR A 129 -18.48 -1.04 4.56
C THR A 129 -17.19 -0.37 5.01
N PHE A 130 -17.04 0.90 4.63
CA PHE A 130 -15.87 1.71 4.96
C PHE A 130 -16.30 3.03 5.61
N SER A 131 -15.56 3.43 6.64
CA SER A 131 -15.61 4.78 7.18
C SER A 131 -14.51 5.60 6.52
N ARG A 132 -14.92 6.71 5.88
CA ARG A 132 -14.01 7.70 5.31
C ARG A 132 -13.36 8.50 6.44
N GLY A 133 -12.04 8.56 6.46
CA GLY A 133 -11.28 9.30 7.45
C GLY A 133 -10.68 10.58 6.87
N THR A 134 -9.41 10.83 7.15
CA THR A 134 -8.67 12.02 6.69
C THR A 134 -8.44 11.96 5.17
N PRO A 135 -8.65 13.07 4.44
CA PRO A 135 -8.25 13.13 3.05
C PRO A 135 -6.74 13.08 2.94
N ILE A 136 -6.23 12.13 2.16
CA ILE A 136 -4.82 12.07 1.78
C ILE A 136 -4.75 12.61 0.36
N LYS A 137 -4.38 13.88 0.23
CA LYS A 137 -4.28 14.56 -1.07
C LYS A 137 -3.01 14.08 -1.80
N GLY A 138 -3.18 13.63 -3.04
CA GLY A 138 -2.10 13.26 -3.94
C GLY A 138 -2.68 12.46 -5.11
N ASN A 139 -2.15 12.57 -6.32
CA ASN A 139 -2.64 11.87 -7.52
C ASN A 139 -2.16 10.41 -7.61
N GLY A 140 -1.98 9.77 -6.46
CA GLY A 140 -1.17 8.57 -6.33
C GLY A 140 -1.95 7.29 -6.09
N TRP A 141 -1.20 6.25 -5.78
CA TRP A 141 -1.57 4.86 -5.90
C TRP A 141 -2.22 4.33 -4.64
N ALA A 142 -3.32 3.58 -4.75
CA ALA A 142 -4.01 3.06 -3.59
C ALA A 142 -3.26 1.86 -3.04
N HIS A 143 -2.74 1.99 -1.82
CA HIS A 143 -2.24 0.86 -1.07
C HIS A 143 -3.35 0.23 -0.25
N ILE A 144 -3.22 -1.06 0.05
CA ILE A 144 -4.13 -1.76 0.95
C ILE A 144 -3.36 -2.59 1.98
N ASP A 145 -3.81 -2.56 3.23
CA ASP A 145 -3.31 -3.45 4.28
C ASP A 145 -4.48 -4.05 5.05
N ALA A 146 -4.29 -5.27 5.55
CA ALA A 146 -5.30 -6.03 6.27
C ALA A 146 -4.72 -6.65 7.53
N GLU A 147 -5.44 -6.50 8.64
CA GLU A 147 -5.04 -7.06 9.92
C GLU A 147 -4.97 -8.61 9.86
N ARG A 148 -3.75 -9.16 9.97
CA ARG A 148 -3.53 -10.61 9.96
C ARG A 148 -3.79 -11.32 11.29
N ARG A 149 -3.82 -10.57 12.39
CA ARG A 149 -4.04 -11.10 13.74
C ARG A 149 -4.93 -10.17 14.52
N GLY A 150 -6.13 -10.62 14.86
CA GLY A 150 -7.04 -9.84 15.68
C GLY A 150 -8.11 -10.72 16.33
N THR A 151 -8.32 -10.55 17.63
CA THR A 151 -9.45 -11.10 18.40
C THR A 151 -10.73 -10.27 18.22
N SER A 152 -10.75 -9.37 17.22
CA SER A 152 -11.91 -8.55 16.92
C SER A 152 -13.10 -9.48 16.58
N PRO A 153 -14.28 -9.29 17.20
CA PRO A 153 -15.48 -10.02 16.81
C PRO A 153 -15.94 -9.67 15.38
N ALA A 154 -15.33 -8.63 14.79
CA ALA A 154 -15.60 -8.19 13.44
C ALA A 154 -14.42 -8.57 12.52
N PRO A 155 -14.68 -8.80 11.21
CA PRO A 155 -13.61 -9.12 10.28
C PRO A 155 -12.52 -8.04 10.29
N PRO A 156 -11.27 -8.45 10.02
CA PRO A 156 -10.07 -7.66 10.26
C PRO A 156 -10.09 -6.29 9.59
N SER A 157 -9.35 -5.36 10.19
CA SER A 157 -9.35 -3.99 9.74
C SER A 157 -8.65 -3.89 8.38
N ILE A 158 -9.24 -3.15 7.44
CA ILE A 158 -8.66 -2.89 6.12
C ILE A 158 -8.44 -1.41 5.97
N TYR A 159 -7.23 -1.06 5.56
CA TYR A 159 -6.77 0.30 5.40
C TYR A 159 -6.42 0.53 3.96
N THR A 160 -6.84 1.65 3.40
CA THR A 160 -6.34 2.08 2.09
C THR A 160 -6.06 3.56 2.10
N SER A 161 -4.96 3.93 1.44
CA SER A 161 -4.42 5.28 1.36
C SER A 161 -3.74 5.48 0.02
N GLU A 162 -3.75 6.71 -0.48
CA GLU A 162 -2.96 7.06 -1.67
C GLU A 162 -1.57 7.55 -1.29
N ALA A 163 -0.53 6.91 -1.84
CA ALA A 163 0.86 7.32 -1.62
C ALA A 163 1.31 8.40 -2.61
N VAL A 164 2.09 9.35 -2.09
CA VAL A 164 2.68 10.48 -2.83
C VAL A 164 3.87 9.99 -3.67
N ARG A 165 4.03 10.58 -4.86
CA ARG A 165 5.24 10.52 -5.71
C ARG A 165 6.52 10.58 -4.86
N ALA A 166 7.43 9.63 -5.05
CA ALA A 166 8.75 9.68 -4.45
C ALA A 166 9.42 11.04 -4.74
N ILE A 167 9.93 11.67 -3.69
CA ILE A 167 10.73 12.89 -3.76
C ILE A 167 11.86 12.63 -4.76
N THR A 168 11.85 13.35 -5.88
CA THR A 168 13.04 13.44 -6.74
C THR A 168 14.17 13.96 -5.88
N SER A 169 15.26 13.21 -5.83
CA SER A 169 16.48 13.44 -5.07
C SER A 169 16.91 14.92 -5.07
N ALA A 170 16.48 15.67 -4.05
CA ALA A 170 17.03 16.95 -3.65
C ALA A 170 16.71 17.18 -2.17
N GLU A 171 17.71 16.93 -1.33
CA GLU A 171 17.84 17.36 0.07
C GLU A 171 16.79 16.90 1.10
N VAL A 172 17.01 15.70 1.64
CA VAL A 172 16.84 15.51 3.10
C VAL A 172 18.24 15.34 3.70
N ARG A 173 18.86 16.46 4.11
CA ARG A 173 19.96 16.39 5.07
C ARG A 173 19.34 16.11 6.44
N LEU A 174 19.36 14.84 6.85
CA LEU A 174 19.09 14.48 8.24
C LEU A 174 20.24 15.01 9.10
N THR A 175 20.06 16.18 9.71
CA THR A 175 20.88 16.60 10.86
C THR A 175 20.54 15.67 12.02
N HIS A 176 21.37 14.65 12.21
CA HIS A 176 21.33 13.78 13.38
C HIS A 176 21.62 14.61 14.63
N SER A 177 20.57 15.01 15.34
CA SER A 177 20.67 15.47 16.72
C SER A 177 20.43 14.25 17.60
N SER A 178 21.55 13.66 18.00
CA SER A 178 21.78 12.59 18.99
C SER A 178 20.65 12.33 20.00
N ILE A 179 20.12 11.10 19.99
CA ILE A 179 19.63 10.44 21.20
C ILE A 179 20.83 9.68 21.78
N THR A 180 21.23 10.02 23.01
CA THR A 180 22.19 9.23 23.79
C THR A 180 21.52 8.89 25.13
N PRO A 181 21.57 7.63 25.60
CA PRO A 181 20.79 7.18 26.75
C PRO A 181 21.36 7.68 28.09
N LEU A 182 20.47 7.75 29.08
CA LEU A 182 20.72 8.16 30.46
C LEU A 182 21.68 7.19 31.18
N LEU A 183 22.76 7.71 31.77
CA LEU A 183 23.53 7.01 32.82
C LEU A 183 23.97 8.01 33.90
N PHE A 184 23.67 7.70 35.16
CA PHE A 184 24.04 8.45 36.36
C PHE A 184 25.57 8.53 36.55
N LEU A 185 26.09 9.71 36.90
CA LEU A 185 27.12 9.86 37.94
C LEU A 185 27.21 11.31 38.43
N THR A 186 27.33 11.45 39.75
CA THR A 186 27.46 12.71 40.51
C THR A 186 28.82 13.37 40.34
N ALA A 187 28.85 14.72 40.41
CA ALA A 187 29.73 15.55 41.24
C ALA A 187 30.35 16.80 40.55
N SER A 188 30.17 17.93 41.24
CA SER A 188 31.16 18.98 41.54
C SER A 188 31.49 20.11 40.54
N SER A 189 30.88 21.26 40.83
CA SER A 189 31.46 22.61 41.10
C SER A 189 32.37 23.35 40.09
N ARG A 190 31.99 24.63 39.92
CA ARG A 190 32.75 25.92 39.87
C ARG A 190 32.55 26.71 38.57
N THR A 191 31.84 27.86 38.62
CA THR A 191 32.34 29.27 38.75
C THR A 191 33.37 29.63 37.67
N THR A 192 33.28 30.68 36.86
CA THR A 192 33.10 32.14 37.08
C THR A 192 33.01 32.81 35.68
N SER A 193 32.05 33.70 35.39
CA SER A 193 32.06 35.19 35.45
C SER A 193 32.40 35.93 34.14
N ARG A 194 31.52 36.89 33.80
CA ARG A 194 31.71 38.26 33.19
C ARG A 194 32.54 38.37 31.89
N ARG A 195 32.23 39.22 30.91
CA ARG A 195 31.77 40.62 30.98
C ARG A 195 31.30 41.09 29.59
N ALA A 196 30.38 42.06 29.57
CA ALA A 196 29.99 42.85 28.40
C ALA A 196 30.87 44.10 28.24
N SER A 197 30.99 44.60 27.00
CA SER A 197 31.24 46.00 26.56
C SER A 197 31.71 45.95 25.10
N GLU A 198 31.49 46.89 24.17
CA GLU A 198 30.73 48.13 24.04
C GLU A 198 30.84 48.50 22.54
N THR A 199 29.86 49.24 22.01
CA THR A 199 29.89 49.86 20.68
C THR A 199 30.79 51.09 20.66
N PRO A 200 31.27 51.54 19.49
CA PRO A 200 30.94 52.93 19.14
C PRO A 200 30.64 53.20 17.65
N THR A 201 29.84 54.26 17.51
CA THR A 201 29.30 55.00 16.37
C THR A 201 30.35 55.70 15.50
N THR A 202 30.11 55.91 14.19
CA THR A 202 30.36 57.21 13.52
C THR A 202 29.48 57.36 12.26
N ALA A 203 29.16 58.62 11.93
CA ALA A 203 28.07 59.09 11.06
C ALA A 203 28.54 59.69 9.71
N GLY A 204 27.57 59.90 8.81
CA GLY A 204 27.56 60.94 7.76
C GLY A 204 27.65 60.43 6.31
N ARG A 205 27.02 61.02 5.30
CA ARG A 205 26.08 62.15 5.17
C ARG A 205 25.61 62.20 3.70
N ARG A 206 24.31 62.46 3.49
CA ARG A 206 23.60 62.87 2.24
C ARG A 206 23.54 61.90 1.07
#